data_AF-A0A357ARF1-F1
#
_entry.id   AF-A0A357ARF1-F1
#
_cell.length_a   1.000
_cell.length_b   1.000
_cell.length_c   1.000
_cell.angle_alpha   90.00
_cell.angle_beta   90.00
_cell.angle_gamma   90.00
#
_symmetry.space_group_name_H-M   'P 1'
#
loop_
_entity.id
_entity.type
_entity.pdbx_description
1 polymer ?
#
loop_
_entity_poly.entity_id
_entity_poly.type
_entity_poly.pdbx_seq_one_letter_code
_entity_poly.pdbx_strand_id
1 'polypeptide(L)'
;MPMIGDPAPEFRCITTKGKVNFPGDYKGKWVLFFSHPADFTPVCTTEFIALAKRYNEFKEINTELLGLSIDSLHSHLAWVKNISAINWKGEGTVEIPFPIVADISMKVANMYGMLQTVAKTQTIRAVFVIDPDSIIRAILYYPMSTGRNIDELKRVILSLQKHDADNVSTPADWTPGDDVLMGSPLTLEAAEERVKDAGDDVIAYEWYLTAKKEKKAEPMELDFKEIKDKIWLESEDGKTIAYIDFPEFETGKVEVTHTIVDPSLQGKGIAGELTKKMAQKLIAEGKKAELTCSYAVKWFAKHREYEAALINPEAEYEKAGSQQGMACGIPKHKK
;
A
#
# COMPACT_ATOMS: atom_id res chain seq x y z
N MET A 1 12.62 16.87 -21.18
CA MET A 1 11.89 15.97 -20.27
C MET A 1 11.68 16.73 -18.97
N PRO A 2 10.55 16.55 -18.28
CA PRO A 2 10.30 17.23 -17.01
C PRO A 2 11.31 16.78 -15.97
N MET A 3 11.69 17.68 -15.06
CA MET A 3 12.61 17.42 -13.97
C MET A 3 11.86 17.35 -12.64
N ILE A 4 12.52 16.83 -11.61
CA ILE A 4 12.02 16.94 -10.24
C ILE A 4 11.97 18.43 -9.86
N GLY A 5 10.84 18.88 -9.32
CA GLY A 5 10.56 20.27 -8.99
C GLY A 5 9.79 21.03 -10.07
N ASP A 6 9.70 20.50 -11.29
CA ASP A 6 8.91 21.14 -12.35
C ASP A 6 7.40 20.89 -12.14
N PRO A 7 6.54 21.85 -12.52
CA PRO A 7 5.12 21.59 -12.70
C PRO A 7 4.91 20.48 -13.74
N ALA A 8 4.00 19.56 -13.44
CA ALA A 8 3.69 18.45 -14.33
C ALA A 8 3.07 18.98 -15.63
N PRO A 9 3.64 18.65 -16.81
CA PRO A 9 3.14 19.16 -18.08
C PRO A 9 1.66 18.84 -18.32
N GLU A 10 0.89 19.86 -18.72
CA GLU A 10 -0.54 19.73 -18.91
C GLU A 10 -0.89 18.96 -20.19
N PHE A 11 -1.92 18.12 -20.12
CA PHE A 11 -2.49 17.47 -21.30
C PHE A 11 -3.97 17.17 -21.14
N ARG A 12 -4.65 17.01 -22.28
CA ARG A 12 -6.02 16.53 -22.37
C ARG A 12 -6.06 15.31 -23.26
N CYS A 13 -6.59 14.21 -22.74
CA CYS A 13 -6.61 12.93 -23.46
C CYS A 13 -7.88 12.13 -23.18
N ILE A 14 -8.13 11.14 -24.03
CA ILE A 14 -9.16 10.13 -23.79
C ILE A 14 -8.51 8.97 -23.03
N THR A 15 -9.22 8.45 -22.04
CA THR A 15 -8.82 7.29 -21.25
C THR A 15 -9.91 6.23 -21.24
N THR A 16 -9.59 5.05 -20.72
CA THR A 16 -10.57 3.99 -20.44
C THR A 16 -11.72 4.41 -19.52
N LYS A 17 -11.58 5.50 -18.77
CA LYS A 17 -12.62 6.05 -17.87
C LYS A 17 -13.15 7.41 -18.31
N GLY A 18 -12.97 7.78 -19.58
CA GLY A 18 -13.43 9.05 -20.13
C GLY A 18 -12.30 10.05 -20.35
N LYS A 19 -12.66 11.31 -20.61
CA LYS A 19 -11.68 12.37 -20.84
C LYS A 19 -11.03 12.80 -19.54
N VAL A 20 -9.73 13.07 -19.59
CA VAL A 20 -8.95 13.62 -18.48
C VAL A 20 -8.33 14.95 -18.91
N ASN A 21 -8.32 15.92 -18.01
CA ASN A 21 -7.60 17.18 -18.05
C ASN A 21 -6.53 17.19 -16.96
N PHE A 22 -5.33 16.74 -17.30
CA PHE A 22 -4.20 16.60 -16.38
C PHE A 22 -3.34 17.87 -16.34
N PRO A 23 -2.85 18.32 -15.17
CA PRO A 23 -3.07 17.77 -13.83
C PRO A 23 -4.36 18.28 -13.15
N GLY A 24 -5.13 19.16 -13.82
CA GLY A 24 -6.29 19.86 -13.23
C GLY A 24 -7.31 18.96 -12.51
N ASP A 25 -7.65 17.81 -13.08
CA ASP A 25 -8.62 16.85 -12.50
C ASP A 25 -8.10 16.14 -11.24
N TYR A 26 -6.79 16.26 -10.95
CA TYR A 26 -6.09 15.58 -9.85
C TYR A 26 -5.58 16.53 -8.77
N LYS A 27 -5.88 17.84 -8.85
CA LYS A 27 -5.48 18.82 -7.82
C LYS A 27 -5.87 18.36 -6.42
N GLY A 28 -4.97 18.56 -5.46
CA GLY A 28 -5.17 18.13 -4.07
C GLY A 28 -4.87 16.66 -3.80
N LYS A 29 -4.43 15.90 -4.82
CA LYS A 29 -4.08 14.47 -4.70
C LYS A 29 -2.69 14.22 -5.24
N TRP A 30 -2.02 13.22 -4.66
CA TRP A 30 -0.85 12.65 -5.29
C TRP A 30 -1.26 11.84 -6.53
N VAL A 31 -0.39 11.79 -7.53
CA VAL A 31 -0.59 10.99 -8.72
C VAL A 31 0.65 10.16 -9.01
N LEU A 32 0.45 8.86 -9.16
CA LEU A 32 1.43 7.96 -9.77
C LEU A 32 1.09 7.86 -11.27
N PHE A 33 1.76 8.66 -12.09
CA PHE A 33 1.58 8.65 -13.54
C PHE A 33 2.64 7.76 -14.19
N PHE A 34 2.22 6.67 -14.82
CA PHE A 34 3.15 5.62 -15.26
C PHE A 34 2.85 5.12 -16.66
N SER A 35 3.89 4.75 -17.39
CA SER A 35 3.76 4.17 -18.73
C SER A 35 4.05 2.68 -18.78
N HIS A 36 3.56 2.01 -19.83
CA HIS A 36 3.91 0.63 -20.17
C HIS A 36 4.13 0.47 -21.68
N PRO A 37 5.05 -0.41 -22.13
CA PRO A 37 5.41 -0.51 -23.54
C PRO A 37 4.27 -0.79 -24.53
N ALA A 38 3.40 -1.75 -24.21
CA ALA A 38 2.27 -2.14 -25.04
C ALA A 38 1.27 -2.98 -24.24
N ASP A 39 0.00 -2.84 -24.58
CA ASP A 39 -1.07 -3.76 -24.18
C ASP A 39 -0.78 -5.20 -24.64
N PHE A 40 -1.45 -6.18 -24.04
CA PHE A 40 -1.30 -7.61 -24.39
C PHE A 40 0.14 -8.16 -24.29
N THR A 41 0.99 -7.55 -23.45
CA THR A 41 2.34 -8.05 -23.15
C THR A 41 2.43 -8.54 -21.69
N PRO A 42 3.23 -9.59 -21.41
CA PRO A 42 3.16 -10.30 -20.13
C PRO A 42 3.60 -9.44 -18.95
N VAL A 43 4.75 -8.77 -19.02
CA VAL A 43 5.26 -7.96 -17.91
C VAL A 43 4.29 -6.80 -17.60
N CYS A 44 3.77 -6.11 -18.62
CA CYS A 44 2.76 -5.06 -18.43
C CYS A 44 1.51 -5.59 -17.74
N THR A 45 1.04 -6.77 -18.16
CA THR A 45 -0.13 -7.43 -17.55
C THR A 45 0.11 -7.72 -16.07
N THR A 46 1.29 -8.22 -15.70
CA THR A 46 1.61 -8.47 -14.29
C THR A 46 1.66 -7.19 -13.44
N GLU A 47 2.16 -6.08 -14.00
CA GLU A 47 2.21 -4.80 -13.28
C GLU A 47 0.83 -4.20 -13.07
N PHE A 48 -0.04 -4.26 -14.07
CA PHE A 48 -1.41 -3.78 -13.96
C PHE A 48 -2.23 -4.58 -12.94
N ILE A 49 -2.07 -5.91 -12.92
CA ILE A 49 -2.67 -6.78 -11.89
C ILE A 49 -2.15 -6.39 -10.50
N ALA A 50 -0.83 -6.19 -10.35
CA ALA A 50 -0.23 -5.85 -9.06
C ALA A 50 -0.67 -4.48 -8.53
N LEU A 51 -0.76 -3.47 -9.40
CA LEU A 51 -1.28 -2.14 -9.07
C LEU A 51 -2.78 -2.17 -8.75
N ALA A 52 -3.57 -2.93 -9.53
CA ALA A 52 -5.01 -3.05 -9.29
C ALA A 52 -5.32 -3.70 -7.94
N LYS A 53 -4.59 -4.77 -7.58
CA LYS A 53 -4.71 -5.43 -6.26
C LYS A 53 -4.38 -4.50 -5.08
N ARG A 54 -3.44 -3.56 -5.28
CA ARG A 54 -3.00 -2.59 -4.27
C ARG A 54 -3.67 -1.23 -4.41
N TYR A 55 -4.66 -1.07 -5.29
CA TYR A 55 -5.23 0.24 -5.60
C TYR A 55 -5.77 0.96 -4.36
N ASN A 56 -6.47 0.23 -3.48
CA ASN A 56 -6.99 0.80 -2.24
C ASN A 56 -5.89 1.31 -1.30
N GLU A 57 -4.72 0.66 -1.29
CA GLU A 57 -3.58 1.12 -0.48
C GLU A 57 -3.04 2.47 -0.96
N PHE A 58 -3.04 2.72 -2.28
CA PHE A 58 -2.69 4.03 -2.83
C PHE A 58 -3.77 5.07 -2.52
N LYS A 59 -5.05 4.68 -2.57
CA LYS A 59 -6.17 5.56 -2.22
C LYS A 59 -6.13 5.99 -0.76
N GLU A 60 -5.78 5.10 0.15
CA GLU A 60 -5.64 5.37 1.59
C GLU A 60 -4.59 6.46 1.87
N ILE A 61 -3.55 6.56 1.03
CA ILE A 61 -2.50 7.58 1.13
C ILE A 61 -2.73 8.74 0.14
N ASN A 62 -4.00 9.02 -0.19
CA ASN A 62 -4.41 10.12 -1.09
C ASN A 62 -3.68 10.13 -2.45
N THR A 63 -3.44 8.95 -3.02
CA THR A 63 -2.77 8.79 -4.32
C THR A 63 -3.70 8.18 -5.36
N GLU A 64 -3.78 8.81 -6.52
CA GLU A 64 -4.45 8.27 -7.72
C GLU A 64 -3.43 7.63 -8.66
N LEU A 65 -3.88 6.62 -9.43
CA LEU A 65 -3.07 5.98 -10.45
C LEU A 65 -3.54 6.44 -11.84
N LEU A 66 -2.59 6.69 -12.74
CA LEU A 66 -2.86 7.02 -14.15
C LEU A 66 -1.88 6.26 -15.04
N GLY A 67 -2.40 5.30 -15.82
CA GLY A 67 -1.59 4.53 -16.78
C GLY A 67 -1.49 5.23 -18.14
N LEU A 68 -0.48 4.88 -18.93
CA LEU A 68 -0.32 5.34 -20.31
C LEU A 68 0.39 4.29 -21.18
N SER A 69 -0.13 4.07 -22.39
CA SER A 69 0.70 3.61 -23.51
C SER A 69 0.28 4.34 -24.78
N ILE A 70 0.94 4.01 -25.89
CA ILE A 70 0.63 4.58 -27.20
C ILE A 70 -0.38 3.71 -27.98
N ASP A 71 -0.97 2.71 -27.32
CA ASP A 71 -2.02 1.90 -27.90
C ASP A 71 -3.33 2.69 -28.02
N SER A 72 -4.26 2.14 -28.81
CA SER A 72 -5.58 2.75 -28.97
C SER A 72 -6.49 2.50 -27.77
N LEU A 73 -7.48 3.36 -27.57
CA LEU A 73 -8.52 3.15 -26.55
C LEU A 73 -9.20 1.79 -26.67
N HIS A 74 -9.46 1.32 -27.89
CA HIS A 74 -10.07 0.00 -28.14
C HIS A 74 -9.17 -1.14 -27.66
N SER A 75 -7.86 -1.01 -27.85
CA SER A 75 -6.87 -1.94 -27.31
C SER A 75 -6.95 -1.98 -25.78
N HIS A 76 -6.93 -0.82 -25.12
CA HIS A 76 -7.00 -0.76 -23.66
C HIS A 76 -8.27 -1.42 -23.12
N LEU A 77 -9.43 -1.15 -23.73
CA LEU A 77 -10.71 -1.71 -23.29
C LEU A 77 -10.72 -3.24 -23.45
N ALA A 78 -10.22 -3.74 -24.58
CA ALA A 78 -10.10 -5.17 -24.81
C ALA A 78 -9.12 -5.84 -23.83
N TRP A 79 -7.99 -5.17 -23.56
CA TRP A 79 -6.96 -5.67 -22.66
C TRP A 79 -7.42 -5.67 -21.21
N VAL A 80 -8.00 -4.57 -20.71
CA VAL A 80 -8.57 -4.50 -19.35
C VAL A 80 -9.64 -5.56 -19.13
N LYS A 81 -10.53 -5.77 -20.11
CA LYS A 81 -11.53 -6.85 -20.05
C LYS A 81 -10.90 -8.25 -20.06
N ASN A 82 -9.78 -8.42 -20.75
CA ASN A 82 -9.04 -9.67 -20.73
C ASN A 82 -8.39 -9.91 -19.37
N ILE A 83 -7.76 -8.88 -18.77
CA ILE A 83 -7.14 -8.97 -17.44
C ILE A 83 -8.14 -9.41 -16.37
N SER A 84 -9.38 -8.92 -16.41
CA SER A 84 -10.39 -9.28 -15.41
C SER A 84 -10.79 -10.77 -15.42
N ALA A 85 -10.40 -11.51 -16.47
CA ALA A 85 -10.58 -12.96 -16.54
C ALA A 85 -9.31 -13.77 -16.18
N ILE A 86 -8.15 -13.11 -16.00
CA ILE A 86 -6.88 -13.78 -15.70
C ILE A 86 -6.76 -14.06 -14.20
N ASN A 87 -6.60 -15.34 -13.84
CA ASN A 87 -6.25 -15.78 -12.49
C ASN A 87 -4.73 -15.95 -12.36
N TRP A 88 -4.01 -14.83 -12.32
CA TRP A 88 -2.55 -14.83 -12.24
C TRP A 88 -2.08 -15.40 -10.89
N LYS A 89 -1.22 -16.42 -10.93
CA LYS A 89 -0.70 -17.17 -9.77
C LYS A 89 -1.76 -17.83 -8.88
N GLY A 90 -2.99 -18.02 -9.37
CA GLY A 90 -4.07 -18.60 -8.55
C GLY A 90 -4.61 -17.66 -7.47
N GLU A 91 -4.25 -16.37 -7.49
CA GLU A 91 -4.60 -15.41 -6.43
C GLU A 91 -5.94 -14.69 -6.67
N GLY A 92 -6.77 -15.19 -7.58
CA GLY A 92 -8.03 -14.59 -7.99
C GLY A 92 -7.89 -13.58 -9.13
N THR A 93 -9.04 -13.15 -9.64
CA THR A 93 -9.15 -12.15 -10.70
C THR A 93 -9.23 -10.72 -10.13
N VAL A 94 -8.91 -9.73 -10.96
CA VAL A 94 -8.97 -8.32 -10.56
C VAL A 94 -9.40 -7.44 -11.73
N GLU A 95 -10.26 -6.46 -11.46
CA GLU A 95 -10.59 -5.40 -12.42
C GLU A 95 -9.60 -4.24 -12.32
N ILE A 96 -9.27 -3.58 -13.43
CA ILE A 96 -8.40 -2.40 -13.43
C ILE A 96 -9.19 -1.15 -13.01
N PRO A 97 -8.96 -0.57 -11.82
CA PRO A 97 -9.82 0.46 -11.26
C PRO A 97 -9.40 1.89 -11.64
N PHE A 98 -8.32 2.06 -12.40
CA PHE A 98 -7.75 3.35 -12.76
C PHE A 98 -7.75 3.59 -14.28
N PRO A 99 -7.74 4.86 -14.73
CA PRO A 99 -7.70 5.22 -16.14
C PRO A 99 -6.38 4.85 -16.82
N ILE A 100 -6.45 4.52 -18.10
CA ILE A 100 -5.31 4.35 -19.01
C ILE A 100 -5.44 5.35 -20.15
N VAL A 101 -4.46 6.22 -20.30
CA VAL A 101 -4.36 7.21 -21.38
C VAL A 101 -4.03 6.53 -22.70
N ALA A 102 -4.86 6.75 -23.71
CA ALA A 102 -4.59 6.33 -25.08
C ALA A 102 -3.82 7.42 -25.83
N ASP A 103 -2.48 7.36 -25.84
CA ASP A 103 -1.62 8.33 -26.51
C ASP A 103 -1.09 7.84 -27.86
N ILE A 104 -2.01 7.49 -28.78
CA ILE A 104 -1.67 7.08 -30.16
C ILE A 104 -0.79 8.12 -30.85
N SER A 105 -0.99 9.41 -30.52
CA SER A 105 -0.22 10.52 -31.08
C SER A 105 1.21 10.63 -30.56
N MET A 106 1.55 9.89 -29.50
CA MET A 106 2.81 9.92 -28.78
C MET A 106 3.15 11.29 -28.18
N LYS A 107 2.20 12.22 -28.11
CA LYS A 107 2.45 13.60 -27.66
C LYS A 107 2.75 13.64 -26.17
N VAL A 108 1.96 12.94 -25.37
CA VAL A 108 2.15 12.90 -23.91
C VAL A 108 3.40 12.09 -23.58
N ALA A 109 3.60 10.96 -24.25
CA ALA A 109 4.78 10.12 -24.10
C ALA A 109 6.08 10.90 -24.42
N ASN A 110 6.13 11.71 -25.47
CA ASN A 110 7.28 12.57 -25.76
C ASN A 110 7.44 13.70 -24.73
N MET A 111 6.34 14.34 -24.35
CA MET A 111 6.33 15.44 -23.36
C MET A 111 6.93 15.01 -22.02
N TYR A 112 6.63 13.79 -21.58
CA TYR A 112 7.16 13.19 -20.34
C TYR A 112 8.44 12.36 -20.56
N GLY A 113 9.02 12.31 -21.77
CA GLY A 113 10.23 11.52 -22.01
C GLY A 113 10.05 10.01 -21.80
N MET A 114 8.85 9.49 -21.99
CA MET A 114 8.52 8.07 -21.87
C MET A 114 8.95 7.28 -23.11
N LEU A 115 9.19 7.96 -24.24
CA LEU A 115 9.85 7.39 -25.41
C LEU A 115 11.35 7.64 -25.32
N GLN A 116 12.13 6.56 -25.39
CA GLN A 116 13.59 6.58 -25.24
C GLN A 116 14.25 5.89 -26.45
N THR A 117 15.56 6.05 -26.60
CA THR A 117 16.31 5.55 -27.77
C THR A 117 16.20 4.03 -28.01
N VAL A 118 15.83 3.28 -26.98
CA VAL A 118 15.64 1.81 -27.02
C VAL A 118 14.41 1.37 -27.83
N ALA A 119 13.43 2.25 -28.07
CA ALA A 119 12.24 1.93 -28.85
C ALA A 119 11.61 3.19 -29.48
N LYS A 120 11.22 3.10 -30.75
CA LYS A 120 10.57 4.20 -31.48
C LYS A 120 9.05 4.19 -31.40
N THR A 121 8.47 3.04 -31.06
CA THR A 121 7.03 2.78 -31.15
C THR A 121 6.47 2.15 -29.87
N GLN A 122 7.20 2.26 -28.75
CA GLN A 122 6.79 1.76 -27.44
C GLN A 122 7.43 2.63 -26.38
N THR A 123 6.68 2.98 -25.33
CA THR A 123 7.27 3.67 -24.18
C THR A 123 8.11 2.72 -23.35
N ILE A 124 9.08 3.26 -22.62
CA ILE A 124 9.69 2.53 -21.49
C ILE A 124 8.70 2.45 -20.31
N ARG A 125 9.12 1.80 -19.21
CA ARG A 125 8.33 1.73 -17.97
C ARG A 125 8.68 2.93 -17.09
N ALA A 126 8.17 4.09 -17.45
CA ALA A 126 8.36 5.32 -16.69
C ALA A 126 7.36 5.42 -15.55
N VAL A 127 7.74 6.12 -14.48
CA VAL A 127 6.89 6.51 -13.37
C VAL A 127 7.22 7.94 -12.99
N PHE A 128 6.18 8.76 -12.84
CA PHE A 128 6.23 10.11 -12.28
C PHE A 128 5.39 10.11 -11.01
N VAL A 129 6.01 10.47 -9.89
CA VAL A 129 5.30 10.75 -8.65
C VAL A 129 5.06 12.25 -8.59
N ILE A 130 3.80 12.65 -8.60
CA ILE A 130 3.37 14.04 -8.71
C ILE A 130 2.55 14.39 -7.47
N ASP A 131 2.83 15.53 -6.85
CA ASP A 131 2.21 15.92 -5.59
C ASP A 131 0.87 16.68 -5.77
N PRO A 132 0.16 17.01 -4.67
CA PRO A 132 -1.12 17.72 -4.69
C PRO A 132 -1.09 19.08 -5.40
N ASP A 133 0.07 19.74 -5.45
CA ASP A 133 0.32 21.01 -6.13
C ASP A 133 0.75 20.81 -7.58
N SER A 134 0.66 19.58 -8.07
CA SER A 134 1.03 19.17 -9.43
C SER A 134 2.51 19.32 -9.73
N ILE A 135 3.38 19.20 -8.73
CA ILE A 135 4.83 19.25 -8.89
C ILE A 135 5.38 17.83 -8.97
N ILE A 136 6.34 17.59 -9.87
CA ILE A 136 7.01 16.30 -10.01
C ILE A 136 8.02 16.12 -8.87
N ARG A 137 7.88 15.04 -8.09
CA ARG A 137 8.69 14.78 -6.89
C ARG A 137 9.65 13.61 -7.04
N ALA A 138 9.32 12.63 -7.87
CA ALA A 138 10.22 11.53 -8.21
C ALA A 138 9.97 11.02 -9.62
N ILE A 139 11.03 10.54 -10.27
CA ILE A 139 10.98 9.95 -11.61
C ILE A 139 11.73 8.63 -11.57
N LEU A 140 11.11 7.54 -12.04
CA LEU A 140 11.75 6.25 -12.19
C LEU A 140 11.65 5.77 -13.64
N TYR A 141 12.74 5.26 -14.19
CA TYR A 141 12.79 4.70 -15.54
C TYR A 141 13.28 3.26 -15.49
N TYR A 142 12.38 2.33 -15.82
CA TYR A 142 12.71 0.92 -15.99
C TYR A 142 12.75 0.57 -17.49
N PRO A 143 13.67 -0.30 -17.92
CA PRO A 143 13.65 -0.81 -19.29
C PRO A 143 12.43 -1.71 -19.49
N MET A 144 12.10 -1.98 -20.76
CA MET A 144 10.94 -2.81 -21.13
C MET A 144 11.01 -4.23 -20.52
N SER A 145 12.21 -4.75 -20.29
CA SER A 145 12.48 -6.09 -19.75
C SER A 145 12.18 -6.27 -18.26
N THR A 146 12.11 -5.18 -17.49
CA THR A 146 12.13 -5.26 -16.02
C THR A 146 10.82 -4.75 -15.44
N GLY A 147 10.04 -5.63 -14.82
CA GLY A 147 8.84 -5.23 -14.07
C GLY A 147 9.20 -4.39 -12.84
N ARG A 148 8.38 -3.40 -12.53
CA ARG A 148 8.54 -2.48 -11.40
C ARG A 148 8.22 -3.15 -10.07
N ASN A 149 8.92 -2.71 -9.02
CA ASN A 149 8.56 -3.05 -7.65
C ASN A 149 7.47 -2.09 -7.15
N ILE A 150 6.25 -2.59 -6.97
CA ILE A 150 5.11 -1.77 -6.56
C ILE A 150 5.23 -1.29 -5.11
N ASP A 151 5.89 -2.06 -4.25
CA ASP A 151 6.08 -1.69 -2.86
C ASP A 151 7.05 -0.50 -2.76
N GLU A 152 8.04 -0.40 -3.66
CA GLU A 152 8.92 0.79 -3.76
C GLU A 152 8.14 2.03 -4.23
N LEU A 153 7.22 1.88 -5.19
CA LEU A 153 6.41 3.01 -5.65
C LEU A 153 5.58 3.59 -4.50
N LYS A 154 5.02 2.73 -3.65
CA LYS A 154 4.30 3.15 -2.43
C LYS A 154 5.25 3.77 -1.41
N ARG A 155 6.41 3.15 -1.16
CA ARG A 155 7.41 3.62 -0.18
C ARG A 155 7.93 5.02 -0.51
N VAL A 156 8.22 5.30 -1.78
CA VAL A 156 8.65 6.64 -2.23
C VAL A 156 7.57 7.69 -1.95
N ILE A 157 6.30 7.40 -2.23
CA ILE A 157 5.21 8.34 -1.92
C ILE A 157 5.12 8.60 -0.42
N LEU A 158 5.18 7.54 0.40
CA LEU A 158 5.14 7.67 1.86
C LEU A 158 6.31 8.49 2.41
N SER A 159 7.51 8.30 1.87
CA SER A 159 8.70 9.09 2.21
C SER A 159 8.52 10.57 1.88
N LEU A 160 8.00 10.87 0.67
CA LEU A 160 7.73 12.24 0.26
C LEU A 160 6.63 12.91 1.10
N GLN A 161 5.55 12.18 1.42
CA GLN A 161 4.50 12.66 2.30
C GLN A 161 5.01 12.90 3.72
N LYS A 162 5.89 12.03 4.24
CA LYS A 162 6.54 12.19 5.54
C LYS A 162 7.40 13.45 5.58
N HIS A 163 8.18 13.68 4.51
CA HIS A 163 8.95 14.91 4.36
C HIS A 163 8.06 16.15 4.37
N ASP A 164 6.99 16.17 3.58
CA ASP A 164 6.09 17.32 3.48
C ASP A 164 5.35 17.60 4.80
N ALA A 165 5.01 16.56 5.56
CA ALA A 165 4.31 16.69 6.84
C ALA A 165 5.22 17.17 7.97
N ASP A 166 6.40 16.57 8.11
CA ASP A 166 7.23 16.71 9.30
C ASP A 166 8.54 17.48 9.06
N ASN A 167 8.82 17.87 7.81
CA ASN A 167 10.07 18.51 7.40
C ASN A 167 11.32 17.71 7.80
N VAL A 168 11.27 16.40 7.60
CA VAL A 168 12.34 15.44 7.90
C VAL A 168 12.85 14.77 6.63
N SER A 169 14.04 14.17 6.67
CA SER A 169 14.58 13.36 5.58
C SER A 169 14.50 11.87 5.92
N THR A 170 14.18 11.02 4.96
CA THR A 170 14.19 9.57 5.20
C THR A 170 15.56 8.97 4.83
N PRO A 171 16.20 8.16 5.69
CA PRO A 171 17.48 7.52 5.38
C PRO A 171 17.37 6.50 4.23
N ALA A 172 18.51 5.96 3.81
CA ALA A 172 18.56 4.84 2.87
C ALA A 172 17.76 3.65 3.41
N ASP A 173 17.06 2.95 2.52
CA ASP A 173 16.21 1.79 2.83
C ASP A 173 15.08 2.05 3.85
N TRP A 174 14.78 3.32 4.14
CA TRP A 174 13.73 3.69 5.09
C TRP A 174 12.37 3.12 4.71
N THR A 175 11.69 2.54 5.69
CA THR A 175 10.30 2.13 5.65
C THR A 175 9.47 2.86 6.71
N PRO A 176 8.14 2.99 6.53
CA PRO A 176 7.30 3.63 7.53
C PRO A 176 7.48 3.04 8.93
N GLY A 177 7.83 3.88 9.90
CA GLY A 177 8.11 3.50 11.29
C GLY A 177 9.59 3.44 11.64
N ASP A 178 10.49 3.49 10.65
CA ASP A 178 11.93 3.70 10.89
C ASP A 178 12.22 5.16 11.23
N ASP A 179 13.32 5.36 11.96
CA ASP A 179 13.81 6.69 12.34
C ASP A 179 14.08 7.57 11.11
N VAL A 180 13.87 8.87 11.29
CA VAL A 180 14.06 9.87 10.24
C VAL A 180 15.25 10.76 10.57
N LEU A 181 15.84 11.39 9.55
CA LEU A 181 16.96 12.30 9.69
C LEU A 181 16.46 13.74 9.79
N MET A 182 17.04 14.49 10.72
CA MET A 182 16.81 15.93 10.79
C MET A 182 17.64 16.65 9.71
N GLY A 183 17.10 17.76 9.20
CA GLY A 183 17.82 18.59 8.22
C GLY A 183 19.16 19.07 8.78
N SER A 184 20.23 19.02 7.98
CA SER A 184 21.57 19.39 8.41
C SER A 184 21.63 20.84 8.89
N PRO A 185 22.35 21.14 9.98
CA PRO A 185 22.49 22.50 10.47
C PRO A 185 23.29 23.33 9.45
N LEU A 186 22.87 24.58 9.23
CA LEU A 186 23.51 25.47 8.25
C LEU A 186 24.55 26.41 8.87
N THR A 187 24.68 26.39 10.21
CA THR A 187 25.64 27.22 10.97
C THR A 187 26.37 26.36 12.01
N LEU A 188 27.57 26.80 12.39
CA LEU A 188 28.34 26.15 13.47
C LEU A 188 27.60 26.21 14.81
N GLU A 189 26.92 27.32 15.09
CA GLU A 189 26.09 27.47 16.28
C GLU A 189 24.97 26.42 16.33
N ALA A 190 24.21 26.25 15.25
CA ALA A 190 23.16 25.22 15.17
C ALA A 190 23.72 23.79 15.24
N ALA A 191 24.95 23.57 14.76
CA ALA A 191 25.64 22.28 14.88
C ALA A 191 26.02 21.99 16.35
N GLU A 192 26.50 23.00 17.09
CA GLU A 192 26.84 22.88 18.50
C GLU A 192 25.61 22.66 19.38
N GLU A 193 24.54 23.45 19.17
CA GLU A 193 23.27 23.31 19.91
C GLU A 193 22.67 21.92 19.74
N ARG A 194 22.73 21.37 18.51
CA ARG A 194 22.18 20.05 18.21
C ARG A 194 22.83 18.92 19.01
N VAL A 195 24.11 19.03 19.32
CA VAL A 195 24.83 18.03 20.11
C VAL A 195 24.62 18.26 21.61
N LYS A 196 24.52 19.53 22.05
CA LYS A 196 24.38 19.89 23.47
C LYS A 196 22.96 19.62 24.01
N ASP A 197 21.92 19.89 23.21
CA ASP A 197 20.51 19.86 23.62
C ASP A 197 19.69 18.77 22.89
N ALA A 198 20.31 17.64 22.59
CA ALA A 198 19.59 16.50 22.01
C ALA A 198 18.61 15.91 23.04
N GLY A 199 17.30 16.05 22.78
CA GLY A 199 16.25 15.42 23.58
C GLY A 199 16.29 13.89 23.53
N ASP A 200 15.52 13.21 24.40
CA ASP A 200 15.52 11.74 24.52
C ASP A 200 15.09 11.00 23.24
N ASP A 201 14.35 11.70 22.37
CA ASP A 201 13.89 11.23 21.05
C ASP A 201 14.89 11.51 19.93
N VAL A 202 16.10 11.98 20.24
CA VAL A 202 17.13 12.31 19.26
C VAL A 202 18.33 11.35 19.40
N ILE A 203 18.83 10.86 18.27
CA ILE A 203 20.06 10.08 18.19
C ILE A 203 21.06 10.88 17.35
N ALA A 204 22.02 11.53 18.01
CA ALA A 204 23.12 12.20 17.35
C ALA A 204 24.28 11.22 17.15
N TYR A 205 24.48 10.76 15.91
CA TYR A 205 25.70 10.05 15.54
C TYR A 205 26.84 11.05 15.32
N GLU A 206 26.51 12.15 14.64
CA GLU A 206 27.34 13.35 14.48
C GLU A 206 26.45 14.59 14.41
N TRP A 207 27.04 15.78 14.49
CA TRP A 207 26.31 17.06 14.43
C TRP A 207 25.46 17.24 13.14
N TYR A 208 25.91 16.65 12.03
CA TYR A 208 25.20 16.65 10.74
C TYR A 208 24.38 15.39 10.49
N LEU A 209 24.65 14.31 11.24
CA LEU A 209 23.98 13.01 11.12
C LEU A 209 23.21 12.76 12.40
N THR A 210 22.05 13.40 12.48
CA THR A 210 21.18 13.32 13.63
C THR A 210 19.85 12.74 13.22
N ALA A 211 19.49 11.62 13.82
CA ALA A 211 18.20 10.99 13.63
C ALA A 211 17.23 11.46 14.72
N LYS A 212 15.97 11.64 14.34
CA LYS A 212 14.83 11.75 15.23
C LYS A 212 14.19 10.37 15.28
N LYS A 213 14.10 9.81 16.49
CA LYS A 213 13.38 8.57 16.73
C LYS A 213 11.95 8.81 16.32
N GLU A 214 11.50 8.04 15.34
CA GLU A 214 10.07 7.97 15.14
C GLU A 214 9.52 7.25 16.35
N LYS A 215 8.50 7.83 16.96
CA LYS A 215 7.62 7.00 17.78
C LYS A 215 7.07 6.01 16.77
N LYS A 216 7.67 4.80 16.69
CA LYS A 216 6.98 3.63 16.17
C LYS A 216 5.61 3.80 16.72
N ALA A 217 4.60 3.90 15.86
CA ALA A 217 3.23 3.99 16.31
C ALA A 217 3.16 2.94 17.41
N GLU A 218 3.09 3.40 18.67
CA GLU A 218 2.86 2.46 19.76
C GLU A 218 1.66 1.73 19.24
N PRO A 219 1.76 0.40 19.01
CA PRO A 219 0.75 -0.34 18.27
C PRO A 219 -0.54 0.16 18.87
N MET A 220 -1.30 0.96 18.07
CA MET A 220 -2.24 1.98 18.58
C MET A 220 -2.77 1.42 19.89
N GLU A 221 -2.60 2.07 21.06
CA GLU A 221 -3.04 1.49 22.34
C GLU A 221 -4.57 1.32 22.24
N LEU A 222 -4.91 0.24 21.58
CA LEU A 222 -6.18 -0.26 21.22
C LEU A 222 -6.44 -1.01 22.49
N ASP A 223 -7.25 -0.39 23.35
CA ASP A 223 -7.73 -0.99 24.58
C ASP A 223 -8.63 -2.16 24.19
N PHE A 224 -7.96 -3.25 23.79
CA PHE A 224 -8.58 -4.47 23.38
C PHE A 224 -9.15 -5.11 24.61
N LYS A 225 -10.47 -5.10 24.70
CA LYS A 225 -11.19 -5.84 25.71
C LYS A 225 -11.19 -7.30 25.32
N GLU A 226 -11.01 -8.17 26.30
CA GLU A 226 -11.00 -9.61 26.08
C GLU A 226 -11.91 -10.33 27.08
N ILE A 227 -12.54 -11.38 26.57
CA ILE A 227 -13.19 -12.44 27.34
C ILE A 227 -12.66 -13.78 26.84
N LYS A 228 -13.18 -14.89 27.36
CA LYS A 228 -12.69 -16.24 27.08
C LYS A 228 -12.61 -16.58 25.58
N ASP A 229 -13.57 -16.12 24.79
CA ASP A 229 -13.82 -16.53 23.40
C ASP A 229 -13.91 -15.35 22.42
N LYS A 230 -13.55 -14.13 22.85
CA LYS A 230 -13.64 -12.93 22.04
C LYS A 230 -12.64 -11.87 22.47
N ILE A 231 -12.04 -11.20 21.49
CA ILE A 231 -11.28 -9.96 21.68
C ILE A 231 -11.92 -8.88 20.82
N TRP A 232 -12.16 -7.70 21.37
CA TRP A 232 -12.79 -6.60 20.64
C TRP A 232 -12.21 -5.25 21.01
N LEU A 233 -12.52 -4.28 20.18
CA LEU A 233 -12.11 -2.89 20.30
C LEU A 233 -13.35 -2.00 20.27
N GLU A 234 -13.39 -1.02 21.15
CA GLU A 234 -14.41 0.03 21.18
C GLU A 234 -13.82 1.39 20.78
N SER A 235 -14.67 2.26 20.24
CA SER A 235 -14.34 3.67 20.04
C SER A 235 -14.64 4.50 21.30
N GLU A 236 -14.24 5.78 21.32
CA GLU A 236 -14.44 6.69 22.46
C GLU A 236 -15.91 6.83 22.91
N ASP A 237 -16.87 6.57 22.01
CA ASP A 237 -18.31 6.59 22.31
C ASP A 237 -18.86 5.25 22.81
N GLY A 238 -17.99 4.25 23.05
CA GLY A 238 -18.33 2.93 23.55
C GLY A 238 -18.83 1.94 22.49
N LYS A 239 -18.83 2.28 21.19
CA LYS A 239 -19.24 1.35 20.14
C LYS A 239 -18.12 0.40 19.76
N THR A 240 -18.43 -0.88 19.62
CA THR A 240 -17.51 -1.88 19.06
C THR A 240 -17.19 -1.56 17.61
N ILE A 241 -15.91 -1.34 17.31
CA ILE A 241 -15.40 -0.98 15.98
C ILE A 241 -14.55 -2.09 15.35
N ALA A 242 -14.13 -3.09 16.11
CA ALA A 242 -13.50 -4.29 15.58
C ALA A 242 -13.60 -5.45 16.58
N TYR A 243 -13.64 -6.70 16.11
CA TYR A 243 -13.58 -7.87 16.98
C TYR A 243 -13.11 -9.14 16.26
N ILE A 244 -12.66 -10.10 17.05
CA ILE A 244 -12.39 -11.47 16.62
C ILE A 244 -13.08 -12.45 17.57
N ASP A 245 -13.86 -13.38 17.00
CA ASP A 245 -14.58 -14.42 17.74
C ASP A 245 -13.88 -15.78 17.54
N PHE A 246 -13.61 -16.45 18.66
CA PHE A 246 -12.94 -17.76 18.71
C PHE A 246 -13.57 -18.70 19.76
N PRO A 247 -14.85 -19.10 19.59
CA PRO A 247 -15.52 -20.01 20.50
C PRO A 247 -14.77 -21.34 20.67
N GLU A 248 -14.74 -21.83 21.91
CA GLU A 248 -14.20 -23.16 22.24
C GLU A 248 -15.24 -24.23 21.92
N PHE A 249 -14.87 -25.20 21.08
CA PHE A 249 -15.75 -26.31 20.67
C PHE A 249 -15.38 -27.64 21.32
N GLU A 250 -14.13 -27.78 21.76
CA GLU A 250 -13.60 -28.92 22.50
C GLU A 250 -12.55 -28.40 23.48
N THR A 251 -12.34 -29.06 24.62
CA THR A 251 -11.37 -28.62 25.63
C THR A 251 -10.00 -28.37 25.01
N GLY A 252 -9.54 -27.12 25.05
CA GLY A 252 -8.26 -26.71 24.48
C GLY A 252 -8.28 -26.42 22.98
N LYS A 253 -9.44 -26.48 22.31
CA LYS A 253 -9.61 -26.23 20.88
C LYS A 253 -10.68 -25.19 20.58
N VAL A 254 -10.32 -24.20 19.79
CA VAL A 254 -11.19 -23.08 19.42
C VAL A 254 -11.37 -23.00 17.90
N GLU A 255 -12.48 -22.41 17.47
CA GLU A 255 -12.74 -22.13 16.06
C GLU A 255 -12.71 -20.62 15.81
N VAL A 256 -11.78 -20.12 15.00
CA VAL A 256 -11.71 -18.69 14.65
C VAL A 256 -12.74 -18.38 13.55
N THR A 257 -13.90 -17.90 13.96
CA THR A 257 -15.08 -17.77 13.07
C THR A 257 -15.09 -16.45 12.30
N HIS A 258 -14.83 -15.33 12.96
CA HIS A 258 -14.94 -14.01 12.35
C HIS A 258 -13.84 -13.08 12.85
N THR A 259 -13.18 -12.38 11.91
CA THR A 259 -12.39 -11.18 12.18
C THR A 259 -13.07 -10.02 11.47
N ILE A 260 -13.61 -9.10 12.25
CA ILE A 260 -14.45 -8.00 11.77
C ILE A 260 -13.84 -6.66 12.15
N VAL A 261 -13.81 -5.73 11.21
CA VAL A 261 -13.35 -4.35 11.40
C VAL A 261 -14.34 -3.41 10.74
N ASP A 262 -14.65 -2.31 11.43
CA ASP A 262 -15.46 -1.23 10.89
C ASP A 262 -14.92 -0.81 9.51
N PRO A 263 -15.78 -0.69 8.48
CA PRO A 263 -15.33 -0.35 7.13
C PRO A 263 -14.46 0.90 7.03
N SER A 264 -14.66 1.91 7.91
CA SER A 264 -13.86 3.14 7.94
C SER A 264 -12.44 2.93 8.47
N LEU A 265 -12.17 1.78 9.08
CA LEU A 265 -10.89 1.42 9.70
C LEU A 265 -10.23 0.20 9.05
N GLN A 266 -10.84 -0.38 8.01
CA GLN A 266 -10.21 -1.43 7.20
C GLN A 266 -8.95 -0.87 6.52
N GLY A 267 -7.93 -1.71 6.32
CA GLY A 267 -6.62 -1.31 5.78
C GLY A 267 -5.63 -0.77 6.82
N LYS A 268 -6.09 -0.34 8.00
CA LYS A 268 -5.25 0.24 9.08
C LYS A 268 -4.53 -0.79 9.98
N GLY A 269 -4.46 -2.06 9.59
CA GLY A 269 -3.77 -3.11 10.36
C GLY A 269 -4.51 -3.67 11.59
N ILE A 270 -5.66 -3.10 11.98
CA ILE A 270 -6.43 -3.52 13.18
C ILE A 270 -6.78 -5.02 13.18
N ALA A 271 -7.21 -5.57 12.04
CA ALA A 271 -7.54 -6.99 11.91
C ALA A 271 -6.32 -7.90 12.19
N GLY A 272 -5.14 -7.44 11.79
CA GLY A 272 -3.89 -8.15 12.00
C GLY A 272 -3.50 -8.16 13.48
N GLU A 273 -3.64 -7.02 14.16
CA GLU A 273 -3.38 -6.93 15.61
C GLU A 273 -4.39 -7.75 16.43
N LEU A 274 -5.68 -7.78 16.04
CA LEU A 274 -6.67 -8.68 16.65
C LEU A 274 -6.27 -10.15 16.52
N THR A 275 -5.86 -10.56 15.32
CA THR A 275 -5.48 -11.96 15.03
C THR A 275 -4.20 -12.33 15.77
N LYS A 276 -3.23 -11.42 15.83
CA LYS A 276 -1.99 -11.57 16.59
C LYS A 276 -2.24 -11.73 18.09
N LYS A 277 -3.04 -10.86 18.71
CA LYS A 277 -3.39 -10.95 20.14
C LYS A 277 -4.11 -12.25 20.45
N MET A 278 -5.05 -12.65 19.60
CA MET A 278 -5.73 -13.95 19.72
C MET A 278 -4.73 -15.11 19.65
N ALA A 279 -3.84 -15.12 18.65
CA ALA A 279 -2.82 -16.17 18.52
C ALA A 279 -1.91 -16.26 19.75
N GLN A 280 -1.44 -15.13 20.27
CA GLN A 280 -0.63 -15.05 21.48
C GLN A 280 -1.38 -15.58 22.70
N LYS A 281 -2.66 -15.23 22.86
CA LYS A 281 -3.53 -15.73 23.93
C LYS A 281 -3.69 -17.24 23.87
N LEU A 282 -3.96 -17.80 22.69
CA LEU A 282 -4.09 -19.25 22.53
C LEU A 282 -2.79 -19.98 22.87
N ILE A 283 -1.64 -19.46 22.41
CA ILE A 283 -0.33 -20.04 22.73
C ILE A 283 -0.07 -20.00 24.23
N ALA A 284 -0.35 -18.88 24.89
CA ALA A 284 -0.17 -18.71 26.33
C ALA A 284 -1.08 -19.64 27.15
N GLU A 285 -2.31 -19.88 26.68
CA GLU A 285 -3.28 -20.77 27.31
C GLU A 285 -3.12 -22.25 26.90
N GLY A 286 -2.17 -22.57 26.02
CA GLY A 286 -1.96 -23.92 25.49
C GLY A 286 -3.10 -24.43 24.60
N LYS A 287 -3.91 -23.51 24.06
CA LYS A 287 -5.05 -23.80 23.17
C LYS A 287 -4.62 -23.82 21.71
N LYS A 288 -5.42 -24.50 20.89
CA LYS A 288 -5.21 -24.65 19.46
C LYS A 288 -6.44 -24.19 18.67
N ALA A 289 -6.23 -23.55 17.53
CA ALA A 289 -7.27 -23.03 16.66
C ALA A 289 -7.43 -23.84 15.38
N GLU A 290 -8.69 -24.01 14.97
CA GLU A 290 -9.09 -24.23 13.58
C GLU A 290 -9.57 -22.90 12.99
N LEU A 291 -9.27 -22.64 11.71
CA LEU A 291 -9.61 -21.37 11.08
C LEU A 291 -10.74 -21.54 10.06
N THR A 292 -11.84 -20.83 10.29
CA THR A 292 -12.95 -20.70 9.32
C THR A 292 -13.06 -19.28 8.77
N CYS A 293 -12.58 -18.28 9.51
CA CYS A 293 -12.44 -16.91 9.02
C CYS A 293 -11.36 -16.79 7.93
N SER A 294 -11.74 -16.29 6.75
CA SER A 294 -10.82 -16.15 5.62
C SER A 294 -9.67 -15.18 5.83
N TYR A 295 -9.88 -14.14 6.64
CA TYR A 295 -8.81 -13.23 7.02
C TYR A 295 -7.77 -13.95 7.88
N ALA A 296 -8.22 -14.67 8.92
CA ALA A 296 -7.33 -15.38 9.83
C ALA A 296 -6.49 -16.44 9.09
N VAL A 297 -7.11 -17.22 8.20
CA VAL A 297 -6.41 -18.20 7.33
C VAL A 297 -5.24 -17.54 6.58
N LYS A 298 -5.48 -16.42 5.90
CA LYS A 298 -4.41 -15.72 5.16
C LYS A 298 -3.38 -15.06 6.07
N TRP A 299 -3.83 -14.55 7.20
CA TRP A 299 -2.94 -13.90 8.15
C TRP A 299 -1.92 -14.91 8.70
N PHE A 300 -2.36 -16.10 9.14
CA PHE A 300 -1.48 -17.16 9.62
C PHE A 300 -0.54 -17.70 8.52
N ALA A 301 -1.02 -17.81 7.28
CA ALA A 301 -0.16 -18.23 6.16
C ALA A 301 1.03 -17.28 5.91
N LYS A 302 0.88 -15.99 6.26
CA LYS A 302 1.94 -14.98 6.18
C LYS A 302 2.80 -14.86 7.45
N HIS A 303 2.29 -15.30 8.61
CA HIS A 303 2.93 -15.16 9.92
C HIS A 303 3.13 -16.53 10.56
N ARG A 304 4.02 -17.32 9.95
CA ARG A 304 4.28 -18.72 10.35
C ARG A 304 4.87 -18.85 11.75
N GLU A 305 5.43 -17.77 12.30
CA GLU A 305 5.90 -17.71 13.69
C GLU A 305 4.79 -17.96 14.73
N TYR A 306 3.50 -17.86 14.35
CA TYR A 306 2.36 -18.16 15.22
C TYR A 306 1.74 -19.55 14.96
N GLU A 307 2.37 -20.43 14.18
CA GLU A 307 1.82 -21.76 13.85
C GLU A 307 1.53 -22.63 15.09
N ALA A 308 2.21 -22.36 16.20
CA ALA A 308 1.95 -23.00 17.48
C ALA A 308 0.51 -22.77 17.99
N ALA A 309 -0.20 -21.76 17.50
CA ALA A 309 -1.61 -21.54 17.82
C ALA A 309 -2.55 -22.46 17.03
N LEU A 310 -2.11 -23.20 16.01
CA LEU A 310 -2.98 -23.97 15.11
C LEU A 310 -3.04 -25.45 15.46
N ILE A 311 -4.21 -26.07 15.22
CA ILE A 311 -4.41 -27.52 15.32
C ILE A 311 -3.61 -28.24 14.23
N ASN A 312 -3.73 -27.79 12.98
CA ASN A 312 -3.03 -28.34 11.82
C ASN A 312 -2.57 -27.23 10.87
N PRO A 313 -1.36 -26.68 11.05
CA PRO A 313 -0.87 -25.57 10.23
C PRO A 313 -0.93 -25.83 8.72
N GLU A 314 -0.48 -27.01 8.27
CA GLU A 314 -0.41 -27.33 6.83
C GLU A 314 -1.80 -27.33 6.18
N ALA A 315 -2.80 -27.93 6.84
CA ALA A 315 -4.17 -27.94 6.34
C ALA A 315 -4.77 -26.52 6.27
N GLU A 316 -4.42 -25.63 7.21
CA GLU A 316 -4.88 -24.24 7.19
C GLU A 316 -4.19 -23.44 6.06
N TYR A 317 -2.91 -23.68 5.81
CA TYR A 317 -2.18 -23.00 4.74
C TYR A 317 -2.69 -23.38 3.35
N GLU A 318 -3.14 -24.61 3.16
CA GLU A 318 -3.79 -25.04 1.90
C GLU A 318 -5.10 -24.29 1.63
N LYS A 319 -5.90 -23.99 2.68
CA LYS A 319 -7.14 -23.20 2.55
C LYS A 319 -6.88 -21.78 2.03
N ALA A 320 -5.72 -21.18 2.35
CA ALA A 320 -5.38 -19.79 2.02
C ALA A 320 -5.38 -19.47 0.51
N GLY A 321 -5.12 -20.47 -0.34
CA GLY A 321 -5.14 -20.31 -1.80
C GLY A 321 -6.53 -20.08 -2.40
N SER A 322 -7.60 -20.32 -1.64
CA SER A 322 -8.99 -20.33 -2.15
C SER A 322 -9.91 -19.23 -1.62
N GLN A 323 -9.47 -18.43 -0.64
CA GLN A 323 -10.35 -17.51 0.10
C GLN A 323 -10.07 -16.02 -0.16
N GLN A 324 -11.03 -15.12 0.12
CA GLN A 324 -10.84 -13.66 0.02
C GLN A 324 -10.10 -13.11 1.26
N GLY A 325 -9.12 -12.22 1.04
CA GLY A 325 -8.14 -11.79 2.07
C GLY A 325 -8.50 -10.55 2.88
N MET A 326 -9.77 -10.14 2.92
CA MET A 326 -10.21 -8.98 3.68
C MET A 326 -11.00 -9.40 4.92
N ALA A 327 -10.83 -8.67 6.02
CA ALA A 327 -11.67 -8.81 7.21
C ALA A 327 -13.12 -8.41 6.86
N CYS A 328 -14.09 -9.08 7.47
CA CYS A 328 -15.50 -8.77 7.23
C CYS A 328 -15.85 -7.38 7.81
N GLY A 329 -16.77 -6.66 7.17
CA GLY A 329 -17.30 -5.41 7.72
C GLY A 329 -18.34 -5.69 8.80
N ILE A 330 -18.48 -4.78 9.79
CA ILE A 330 -19.56 -4.88 10.78
C ILE A 330 -20.91 -4.85 10.02
N PRO A 331 -21.80 -5.86 10.21
CA PRO A 331 -23.13 -5.82 9.63
C PRO A 331 -23.87 -4.57 10.12
N LYS A 332 -24.43 -3.77 9.21
CA LYS A 332 -25.37 -2.71 9.58
C LYS A 332 -26.61 -3.38 10.18
N HIS A 333 -26.70 -3.51 11.50
CA HIS A 333 -27.95 -3.88 12.13
C HIS A 333 -28.99 -2.79 11.81
N LYS A 334 -30.06 -3.19 11.12
CA LYS A 334 -31.32 -2.45 11.12
C LYS A 334 -31.72 -2.23 12.59
N LYS A 335 -32.12 -0.99 12.89
CA LYS A 335 -32.66 -0.54 14.17
C LYS A 335 -33.57 -1.56 14.85
#